data_AF-A0A251NY63-F1
#
_entry.id   AF-A0A251NY63-F1
#
_cell.length_a   1.000
_cell.length_b   1.000
_cell.length_c   1.000
_cell.angle_alpha   90.00
_cell.angle_beta   90.00
_cell.angle_gamma   90.00
#
_symmetry.space_group_name_H-M   'P 1'
#
loop_
_entity.id
_entity.type
_entity.pdbx_description
1 polymer ?
#
loop_
_entity_poly.entity_id
_entity_poly.type
_entity_poly.pdbx_seq_one_letter_code
_entity_poly.pdbx_strand_id
1 'polypeptide(L)'
;MDKAMRIVSVFRFLSVATITTISICNGNLGVPCEQNERQALLMFKQDLKDPSNRLLSWVGEGDCWNWTGVVCDNLTGHVRELHLGNYYSDEYLNYSLYQENSLGGKVNSSLLNLKRLSYMDLSNSDFGGIQIPSFLDS
;
A
#
# COMPACT_ATOMS: atom_id res chain seq x y z
N MET A 1 -6.68 -39.33 63.15
CA MET A 1 -6.96 -37.89 63.25
C MET A 1 -5.63 -37.22 63.50
N ASP A 2 -5.04 -36.62 62.46
CA ASP A 2 -4.27 -35.38 62.60
C ASP A 2 -4.53 -34.58 61.33
N LYS A 3 -4.93 -33.33 61.53
CA LYS A 3 -5.57 -32.45 60.56
C LYS A 3 -4.59 -31.36 60.11
N ALA A 4 -4.77 -30.95 58.85
CA ALA A 4 -4.27 -29.71 58.22
C ALA A 4 -2.76 -29.72 57.90
N MET A 5 -2.28 -29.36 56.71
CA MET A 5 -2.81 -28.45 55.68
C MET A 5 -2.05 -28.79 54.37
N ARG A 6 -2.63 -29.52 53.42
CA ARG A 6 -3.35 -29.03 52.22
C ARG A 6 -2.47 -28.33 51.17
N ILE A 7 -2.67 -28.75 49.90
CA ILE A 7 -2.46 -27.98 48.64
C ILE A 7 -1.00 -28.06 48.14
N VAL A 8 -0.59 -28.86 47.14
CA VAL A 8 -1.12 -29.05 45.79
C VAL A 8 -0.65 -30.42 45.26
N SER A 9 -1.59 -31.33 44.98
CA SER A 9 -1.38 -32.34 43.93
C SER A 9 -1.18 -31.62 42.59
N VAL A 10 -0.32 -32.15 41.72
CA VAL A 10 -0.69 -32.59 40.36
C VAL A 10 0.59 -32.92 39.58
N PHE A 11 0.70 -34.17 39.16
CA PHE A 11 1.57 -34.62 38.07
C PHE A 11 1.30 -33.78 36.82
N ARG A 12 2.31 -33.47 35.98
CA ARG A 12 2.41 -33.89 34.56
C ARG A 12 3.52 -33.11 33.82
N PHE A 13 4.41 -33.92 33.23
CA PHE A 13 5.27 -33.75 32.06
C PHE A 13 5.64 -32.36 31.54
N LEU A 14 6.95 -32.17 31.35
CA LEU A 14 7.55 -31.14 30.51
C LEU A 14 6.84 -31.07 29.16
N SER A 15 6.18 -29.96 28.86
CA SER A 15 6.02 -29.49 27.49
C SER A 15 6.96 -28.30 27.31
N VAL A 16 8.15 -28.57 26.77
CA VAL A 16 8.94 -27.50 26.17
C VAL A 16 8.12 -27.02 24.98
N ALA A 17 7.43 -25.89 25.13
CA ALA A 17 6.85 -25.19 24.00
C ALA A 17 8.02 -24.66 23.18
N THR A 18 8.47 -25.44 22.20
CA THR A 18 9.36 -24.92 21.17
C THR A 18 8.58 -23.83 20.45
N ILE A 19 8.96 -22.57 20.70
CA ILE A 19 8.52 -21.45 19.87
C ILE A 19 9.21 -21.69 18.53
N THR A 20 8.59 -22.48 17.67
CA THR A 20 8.94 -22.51 16.25
C THR A 20 8.56 -21.12 15.76
N THR A 21 9.56 -20.25 15.64
CA THR A 21 9.42 -19.03 14.87
C THR A 21 8.97 -19.47 13.49
N ILE A 22 7.69 -19.27 13.18
CA ILE A 22 7.18 -19.45 11.83
C ILE A 22 7.90 -18.38 11.03
N SER A 23 8.96 -18.78 10.34
CA SER A 23 9.60 -17.94 9.33
C SER A 23 8.59 -17.85 8.21
N ILE A 24 7.70 -16.86 8.29
CA ILE A 24 6.78 -16.53 7.21
C ILE A 24 7.67 -16.05 6.09
N CYS A 25 7.83 -16.88 5.06
CA CYS A 25 8.54 -16.48 3.85
C CYS A 25 7.91 -15.18 3.35
N ASN A 26 8.74 -14.18 3.02
CA ASN A 26 8.33 -12.88 2.45
C ASN A 26 7.78 -13.02 1.01
N GLY A 27 6.82 -13.92 0.81
CA GLY A 27 6.02 -14.03 -0.40
C GLY A 27 4.74 -13.23 -0.22
N ASN A 28 4.23 -12.66 -1.32
CA ASN A 28 2.88 -12.13 -1.35
C ASN A 28 1.92 -13.32 -1.11
N LEU A 29 1.19 -13.32 0.01
CA LEU A 29 0.28 -14.42 0.37
C LEU A 29 -0.95 -14.50 -0.55
N GLY A 30 -1.01 -13.66 -1.59
CA GLY A 30 -2.18 -13.54 -2.46
C GLY A 30 -3.38 -12.97 -1.70
N VAL A 31 -3.13 -12.21 -0.63
CA VAL A 31 -4.19 -11.56 0.14
C VAL A 31 -4.83 -10.50 -0.76
N PRO A 32 -6.14 -10.60 -1.02
CA PRO A 32 -6.84 -9.61 -1.84
C PRO A 32 -6.70 -8.22 -1.25
N CYS A 33 -6.66 -7.21 -2.11
CA CYS A 33 -6.67 -5.84 -1.59
C CYS A 33 -8.06 -5.48 -1.04
N GLU A 34 -8.08 -4.60 -0.05
CA GLU A 34 -9.34 -4.09 0.49
C GLU A 34 -10.17 -3.41 -0.60
N GLN A 35 -11.46 -3.78 -0.67
CA GLN A 35 -12.38 -3.28 -1.71
C GLN A 35 -12.47 -1.76 -1.71
N ASN A 36 -12.48 -1.14 -0.53
CA ASN A 36 -12.56 0.31 -0.37
C ASN A 36 -11.28 1.01 -0.84
N GLU A 37 -10.12 0.39 -0.62
CA GLU A 37 -8.83 0.92 -1.10
C GLU A 37 -8.74 0.79 -2.61
N ARG A 38 -9.19 -0.34 -3.19
CA ARG A 38 -9.29 -0.52 -4.64
C ARG A 38 -10.15 0.57 -5.27
N GLN A 39 -11.34 0.81 -4.73
CA GLN A 39 -12.24 1.84 -5.22
C GLN A 39 -11.65 3.24 -5.07
N ALA A 40 -10.95 3.51 -3.96
CA ALA A 40 -10.28 4.77 -3.73
C ALA A 40 -9.19 5.08 -4.76
N LEU A 41 -8.39 4.08 -5.12
CA LEU A 41 -7.38 4.18 -6.17
C LEU A 41 -8.01 4.41 -7.55
N LEU A 42 -9.13 3.76 -7.85
CA LEU A 42 -9.85 3.98 -9.13
C LEU A 42 -10.48 5.38 -9.21
N MET A 43 -11.05 5.89 -8.10
CA MET A 43 -11.51 7.28 -8.01
C MET A 43 -10.36 8.27 -8.16
N PHE A 44 -9.20 7.95 -7.57
CA PHE A 44 -8.00 8.76 -7.75
C PHE A 44 -7.57 8.79 -9.22
N LYS A 45 -7.49 7.63 -9.88
CA LYS A 45 -7.19 7.52 -11.32
C LYS A 45 -8.12 8.33 -12.21
N GLN A 46 -9.43 8.38 -11.92
CA GLN A 46 -10.41 9.10 -12.74
C GLN A 46 -10.15 10.60 -12.84
N ASP A 47 -9.58 11.18 -11.79
CA ASP A 47 -9.28 12.61 -11.70
C ASP A 47 -7.87 12.97 -12.21
N LEU A 48 -7.07 11.97 -12.59
CA LEU A 48 -5.71 12.16 -13.08
C LEU A 48 -5.65 12.28 -14.60
N LYS A 49 -4.72 13.12 -15.06
CA LYS A 49 -4.26 13.14 -16.44
C LYS A 49 -3.01 12.25 -16.54
N ASP A 50 -3.10 11.17 -17.30
CA ASP A 50 -2.01 10.19 -17.49
C ASP A 50 -1.71 9.97 -18.98
N PRO A 51 -0.99 10.90 -19.64
CA PRO A 51 -0.69 10.80 -21.06
C PRO A 51 0.22 9.60 -21.41
N SER A 52 1.00 9.14 -20.43
CA SER A 52 1.92 8.01 -20.53
C SER A 52 1.29 6.64 -20.33
N ASN A 53 0.00 6.57 -19.96
CA ASN A 53 -0.71 5.34 -19.57
C ASN A 53 0.00 4.54 -18.45
N ARG A 54 0.66 5.22 -17.50
CA ARG A 54 1.30 4.57 -16.35
C ARG A 54 0.31 3.84 -15.44
N LEU A 55 -0.95 4.29 -15.41
CA LEU A 55 -2.03 3.71 -14.61
C LEU A 55 -2.85 2.67 -15.39
N LEU A 56 -2.36 2.18 -16.54
CA LEU A 56 -3.11 1.27 -17.40
C LEU A 56 -3.57 -0.01 -16.68
N SER A 57 -2.73 -0.56 -15.80
CA SER A 57 -3.03 -1.79 -15.04
C SER A 57 -4.11 -1.61 -13.98
N TRP A 58 -4.47 -0.37 -13.61
CA TRP A 58 -5.44 -0.08 -12.56
C TRP A 58 -6.86 -0.29 -13.11
N VAL A 59 -7.34 -1.53 -13.03
CA VAL A 59 -8.63 -1.97 -13.58
C VAL A 59 -9.62 -2.31 -12.47
N GLY A 60 -10.93 -2.28 -12.76
CA GLY A 60 -11.96 -2.51 -11.73
C GLY A 60 -11.95 -3.91 -11.09
N GLU A 61 -11.50 -4.89 -11.87
CA GLU A 61 -11.47 -6.32 -11.52
C GLU A 61 -10.07 -6.76 -11.06
N GLY A 62 -10.03 -7.77 -10.20
CA GLY A 62 -8.79 -8.30 -9.65
C GLY A 62 -8.22 -7.48 -8.47
N ASP A 63 -7.02 -7.85 -8.07
CA ASP A 63 -6.35 -7.30 -6.90
C ASP A 63 -5.34 -6.22 -7.26
N CYS A 64 -5.25 -5.17 -6.44
CA CYS A 64 -4.35 -4.05 -6.72
C CYS A 64 -2.86 -4.35 -6.49
N TRP A 65 -2.48 -5.49 -5.89
CA TRP A 65 -1.08 -5.89 -5.77
C TRP A 65 -0.41 -6.15 -7.13
N ASN A 66 -1.21 -6.37 -8.19
CA ASN A 66 -0.72 -6.52 -9.55
C ASN A 66 -0.72 -5.19 -10.34
N TRP A 67 -1.09 -4.08 -9.69
CA TRP A 67 -1.09 -2.78 -10.36
C TRP A 67 0.28 -2.15 -10.30
N THR A 68 0.74 -1.64 -11.44
CA THR A 68 1.99 -0.90 -11.54
C THR A 68 2.01 0.25 -10.54
N GLY A 69 3.09 0.30 -9.75
CA GLY A 69 3.32 1.32 -8.75
C GLY A 69 2.52 1.14 -7.45
N VAL A 70 1.74 0.09 -7.27
CA VAL A 70 1.02 -0.18 -6.02
C VAL A 70 1.75 -1.26 -5.21
N VAL A 71 2.09 -0.94 -3.96
CA VAL A 71 2.67 -1.92 -3.03
C VAL A 71 1.68 -2.14 -1.89
N CYS A 72 1.27 -3.40 -1.71
CA CYS A 72 0.43 -3.83 -0.61
C CYS A 72 1.24 -4.49 0.50
N ASP A 73 0.70 -4.47 1.71
CA ASP A 73 1.18 -5.27 2.82
C ASP A 73 0.88 -6.76 2.55
N ASN A 74 1.93 -7.59 2.55
CA ASN A 74 1.81 -9.00 2.19
C ASN A 74 0.95 -9.84 3.17
N LEU A 75 0.69 -9.34 4.38
CA LEU A 75 -0.09 -10.06 5.41
C LEU A 75 -1.55 -9.61 5.43
N THR A 76 -1.79 -8.32 5.20
CA THR A 76 -3.10 -7.69 5.39
C THR A 76 -3.76 -7.23 4.10
N GLY A 77 -3.04 -7.19 2.98
CA GLY A 77 -3.56 -6.75 1.68
C GLY A 77 -3.75 -5.24 1.53
N HIS A 78 -3.49 -4.47 2.59
CA HIS A 78 -3.64 -3.01 2.57
C HIS A 78 -2.57 -2.33 1.73
N VAL A 79 -2.94 -1.31 0.96
CA VAL A 79 -2.02 -0.46 0.21
C VAL A 79 -1.13 0.32 1.18
N ARG A 80 0.20 0.19 1.01
CA ARG A 80 1.20 0.90 1.80
C ARG A 80 1.97 1.94 1.02
N GLU A 81 2.22 1.70 -0.26
CA GLU A 81 3.07 2.59 -1.06
C GLU A 81 2.48 2.78 -2.45
N LEU A 82 2.60 4.02 -2.95
CA LEU A 82 2.28 4.39 -4.32
C LEU A 82 3.52 5.00 -4.98
N HIS A 83 3.97 4.40 -6.07
CA HIS A 83 5.15 4.80 -6.84
C HIS A 83 4.70 5.31 -8.21
N LEU A 84 4.42 6.61 -8.30
CA LEU A 84 3.85 7.28 -9.47
C LEU A 84 4.77 8.36 -10.05
N GLY A 85 6.06 8.35 -9.68
CA GLY A 85 7.07 9.24 -10.23
C GLY A 85 7.20 9.12 -11.75
N ASN A 86 7.49 10.23 -12.42
CA ASN A 86 7.74 10.22 -13.86
C ASN A 86 9.20 9.81 -14.14
N TYR A 87 9.37 8.65 -14.79
CA TYR A 87 10.67 8.11 -15.20
C TYR A 87 11.34 8.92 -16.31
N TYR A 88 10.60 9.77 -17.04
CA TYR A 88 11.14 10.60 -18.11
C TYR A 88 11.85 11.88 -17.62
N SER A 89 12.12 11.99 -16.32
CA SER A 89 12.77 13.13 -15.68
C SER A 89 14.30 13.07 -15.65
N ASP A 90 14.89 11.99 -16.19
CA ASP A 90 16.35 11.87 -16.27
C ASP A 90 16.97 13.06 -17.01
N GLU A 91 18.09 13.56 -16.49
CA GLU A 91 18.83 14.76 -16.96
C GLU A 91 19.18 14.72 -18.46
N TYR A 92 19.20 13.51 -19.05
CA TYR A 92 19.50 13.27 -20.46
C TYR A 92 18.27 13.27 -21.39
N LEU A 93 17.04 13.33 -20.85
CA LEU A 93 15.82 13.28 -21.63
C LEU A 93 15.35 14.67 -22.06
N ASN A 94 14.75 14.74 -23.26
CA ASN A 94 14.22 15.97 -23.82
C ASN A 94 13.10 16.52 -22.91
N TYR A 95 13.20 17.79 -22.50
CA TYR A 95 12.19 18.49 -21.70
C TYR A 95 10.77 18.39 -22.29
N SER A 96 10.64 18.28 -23.61
CA SER A 96 9.37 18.02 -24.30
C SER A 96 8.77 16.68 -23.86
N LEU A 97 9.58 15.62 -23.78
CA LEU A 97 9.13 14.29 -23.35
C LEU A 97 8.71 14.30 -21.89
N TYR A 98 9.40 15.04 -21.02
CA TYR A 98 8.96 15.25 -19.65
C TYR A 98 7.54 15.84 -19.62
N GLN A 99 7.33 17.00 -20.23
CA GLN A 99 6.04 17.71 -20.24
C GLN A 99 4.91 16.88 -20.86
N GLU A 100 5.20 16.16 -21.95
CA GLU A 100 4.22 15.33 -22.65
C GLU A 100 3.82 14.09 -21.85
N ASN A 101 4.67 13.61 -20.93
CA ASN A 101 4.43 12.38 -20.16
C ASN A 101 4.13 12.62 -18.66
N SER A 102 4.17 13.87 -18.19
CA SER A 102 3.90 14.21 -16.80
C SER A 102 2.49 13.81 -16.37
N LEU A 103 2.40 13.22 -15.16
CA LEU A 103 1.10 13.03 -14.49
C LEU A 103 0.56 14.41 -14.15
N GLY A 104 -0.75 14.59 -14.22
CA GLY A 104 -1.37 15.81 -13.74
C GLY A 104 -2.81 15.59 -13.34
N GLY A 105 -3.61 16.65 -13.42
CA GLY A 105 -5.03 16.61 -13.04
C GLY A 105 -5.21 16.98 -11.57
N LYS A 106 -6.10 16.28 -10.87
CA LYS A 106 -6.49 16.60 -9.50
C LYS A 106 -6.14 15.46 -8.55
N VAL A 107 -5.51 15.82 -7.42
CA VAL A 107 -5.31 14.89 -6.32
C VAL A 107 -6.61 14.72 -5.55
N ASN A 108 -7.32 13.61 -5.79
CA ASN A 108 -8.63 13.33 -5.21
C ASN A 108 -8.52 12.96 -3.72
N SER A 109 -9.49 13.39 -2.92
CA SER A 109 -9.59 13.06 -1.48
C SER A 109 -9.90 11.59 -1.21
N SER A 110 -10.20 10.77 -2.23
CA SER A 110 -10.36 9.33 -2.12
C SER A 110 -9.15 8.66 -1.48
N LEU A 111 -7.95 9.25 -1.62
CA LEU A 111 -6.71 8.81 -0.98
C LEU A 111 -6.82 8.72 0.55
N LEU A 112 -7.75 9.45 1.19
CA LEU A 112 -8.06 9.32 2.63
C LEU A 112 -8.54 7.93 3.05
N ASN A 113 -9.03 7.13 2.10
CA ASN A 113 -9.44 5.75 2.36
C ASN A 113 -8.25 4.79 2.42
N LEU A 114 -7.05 5.21 1.98
CA LEU A 114 -5.82 4.43 2.05
C LEU A 114 -5.15 4.61 3.41
N LYS A 115 -5.79 4.13 4.48
CA LYS A 115 -5.42 4.42 5.88
C LYS A 115 -4.04 3.91 6.30
N ARG A 116 -3.44 3.01 5.53
CA ARG A 116 -2.11 2.42 5.80
C ARG A 116 -1.05 2.88 4.80
N LEU A 117 -1.39 3.81 3.92
CA LEU A 117 -0.46 4.42 2.99
C LEU A 117 0.59 5.20 3.81
N SER A 118 1.85 4.81 3.67
CA SER A 118 2.99 5.45 4.33
C SER A 118 3.95 6.12 3.35
N TYR A 119 3.78 5.87 2.05
CA TYR A 119 4.63 6.45 1.01
C TYR A 119 3.84 6.74 -0.26
N MET A 120 4.04 7.93 -0.82
CA MET A 120 3.49 8.32 -2.11
C MET A 120 4.52 9.13 -2.88
N ASP A 121 5.00 8.59 -3.99
CA ASP A 121 5.86 9.29 -4.93
C ASP A 121 5.01 9.85 -6.07
N LEU A 122 4.94 11.19 -6.14
CA LEU A 122 4.38 11.95 -7.24
C LEU A 122 5.46 12.78 -7.95
N SER A 123 6.74 12.46 -7.74
CA SER A 123 7.86 13.23 -8.29
C SER A 123 7.72 13.40 -9.79
N ASN A 124 8.19 14.55 -10.29
CA ASN A 124 8.23 14.84 -11.72
C ASN A 124 6.83 14.77 -12.39
N SER A 125 5.79 15.10 -11.63
CA SER A 125 4.42 15.31 -12.13
C SER A 125 4.12 16.80 -12.23
N ASP A 126 3.23 17.16 -13.15
CA ASP A 126 2.75 18.53 -13.35
C ASP A 126 1.27 18.63 -12.99
N PHE A 127 1.01 19.06 -11.75
CA PHE A 127 -0.33 19.35 -11.27
C PHE A 127 -0.70 20.85 -11.39
N GLY A 128 0.03 21.64 -12.19
CA GLY A 128 -0.35 23.03 -12.49
C GLY A 128 -0.36 23.97 -11.28
N GLY A 129 0.45 23.68 -10.26
CA GLY A 129 0.56 24.51 -9.05
C GLY A 129 -0.63 24.42 -8.10
N ILE A 130 -1.43 23.35 -8.16
CA ILE A 130 -2.47 23.10 -7.14
C ILE A 130 -1.86 23.09 -5.74
N GLN A 131 -2.62 23.62 -4.77
CA GLN A 131 -2.26 23.45 -3.36
C GLN A 131 -2.23 21.96 -3.03
N ILE A 132 -1.18 21.54 -2.33
CA ILE A 132 -1.12 20.22 -1.71
C ILE A 132 -2.38 20.09 -0.85
N PRO A 133 -3.25 19.10 -1.12
CA PRO A 133 -4.44 18.94 -0.33
C PRO A 133 -4.08 18.74 1.14
N SER A 134 -4.74 19.47 2.04
CA SER A 134 -4.44 19.46 3.49
C SER A 134 -4.54 18.07 4.13
N PHE A 135 -5.23 17.13 3.48
CA PHE A 135 -5.31 15.75 3.94
C PHE A 135 -4.02 14.94 3.77
N LEU A 136 -3.03 15.43 3.01
CA LEU A 136 -1.71 14.80 2.88
C LEU A 136 -0.74 15.23 3.99
N ASP A 137 -1.13 16.19 4.83
CA ASP A 137 -0.30 16.82 5.85
C ASP A 137 -0.59 16.28 7.27
N SER A 138 -1.10 15.04 7.36
CA SER A 138 -1.61 14.41 8.61
C SER A 138 -0.89 13.13 9.00
#